data_AF-A0A3S0U7G7-F1
#
_entry.id   AF-A0A3S0U7G7-F1
#
_cell.length_a   1.000
_cell.length_b   1.000
_cell.length_c   1.000
_cell.angle_alpha   90.00
_cell.angle_beta   90.00
_cell.angle_gamma   90.00
#
_symmetry.space_group_name_H-M   'P 1'
#
loop_
_entity.id
_entity.type
_entity.pdbx_description
1 polymer ?
#
loop_
_entity_poly.entity_id
_entity_poly.type
_entity_poly.pdbx_seq_one_letter_code
_entity_poly.pdbx_strand_id
1 'polypeptide(L)'
;MKKDKEPVELNKELLKWLDEEDPFGLNEDIKTILFTCLECGEEDDIPEYVVHEFQVVLKRNEEVETVCPVCGGTMRRAGKSPK
;
A
#
# COMPACT_ATOMS: atom_id res chain seq x y z
N MET A 1 -3.57 4.95 49.38
CA MET A 1 -3.20 4.43 48.05
C MET A 1 -4.47 4.36 47.20
N LYS A 2 -4.76 5.41 46.43
CA LYS A 2 -5.92 5.41 45.51
C LYS A 2 -5.44 4.72 44.24
N LYS A 3 -6.12 3.62 43.94
CA LYS A 3 -5.78 2.60 42.95
C LYS A 3 -5.49 3.21 41.58
N ASP A 4 -4.36 2.82 41.00
CA ASP A 4 -3.89 3.06 39.63
C ASP A 4 -4.78 2.39 38.55
N LYS A 5 -6.11 2.53 38.66
CA LYS A 5 -7.10 1.87 37.80
C LYS A 5 -7.51 2.67 36.58
N GLU A 6 -7.28 3.98 36.57
CA GLU A 6 -7.73 4.85 35.48
C GLU A 6 -6.97 4.69 34.14
N PRO A 7 -5.63 4.59 34.09
CA PRO A 7 -4.93 4.59 32.80
C PRO A 7 -5.13 3.29 32.00
N VAL A 8 -5.36 2.16 32.68
CA VAL A 8 -5.48 0.85 32.02
C VAL A 8 -6.85 0.69 31.36
N GLU A 9 -7.92 1.17 32.00
CA GLU A 9 -9.27 1.13 31.42
C GLU A 9 -9.43 2.14 30.27
N LEU A 10 -8.89 3.38 30.40
CA LEU A 10 -8.87 4.36 29.30
C LEU A 10 -8.16 3.82 28.06
N ASN A 11 -7.04 3.11 28.23
CA ASN A 11 -6.31 2.53 27.10
C ASN A 11 -7.13 1.45 26.38
N LYS A 12 -7.97 0.68 27.10
CA LYS A 12 -8.84 -0.33 26.46
C LYS A 12 -9.95 0.31 25.66
N GLU A 13 -10.56 1.38 26.18
CA GLU A 13 -11.62 2.11 25.47
C GLU A 13 -11.08 2.77 24.20
N LEU A 14 -9.85 3.33 24.26
CA LEU A 14 -9.17 3.88 23.09
C LEU A 14 -8.84 2.82 22.04
N LEU A 15 -8.32 1.66 22.45
CA LEU A 15 -8.04 0.56 21.53
C LEU A 15 -9.32 0.04 20.86
N LYS A 16 -10.40 -0.09 21.63
CA LYS A 16 -11.70 -0.51 21.10
C LYS A 16 -12.25 0.49 20.08
N TRP A 17 -12.12 1.79 20.35
CA TRP A 17 -12.51 2.84 19.40
C TRP A 17 -11.66 2.81 18.12
N LEU A 18 -10.35 2.58 18.23
CA LEU A 18 -9.46 2.46 17.08
C LEU A 18 -9.86 1.28 16.17
N ASP A 19 -10.24 0.15 16.76
CA ASP A 19 -10.69 -1.03 16.02
C ASP A 19 -12.08 -0.84 15.39
N GLU A 20 -13.03 -0.20 16.10
CA GLU A 20 -14.42 -0.04 15.65
C GLU A 20 -14.60 1.05 14.60
N GLU A 21 -13.95 2.20 14.77
CA GLU A 21 -14.12 3.37 13.90
C GLU A 21 -13.10 3.41 12.76
N ASP A 22 -12.06 2.58 12.83
CA ASP A 22 -10.95 2.50 11.86
C ASP A 22 -10.60 3.86 11.24
N PRO A 23 -10.22 4.86 12.05
CA PRO A 23 -10.06 6.24 11.57
C PRO A 23 -8.96 6.40 10.51
N PHE A 24 -8.14 5.36 10.32
CA PHE A 24 -7.05 5.31 9.36
C PHE A 24 -7.33 4.37 8.17
N GLY A 25 -8.48 3.69 8.13
CA GLY A 25 -8.83 2.75 7.06
C GLY A 25 -7.88 1.55 6.98
N LEU A 26 -7.24 1.14 8.08
CA LEU A 26 -6.26 0.05 8.11
C LEU A 26 -6.92 -1.33 8.02
N ASN A 27 -8.22 -1.41 8.28
CA ASN A 27 -9.01 -2.64 8.12
C ASN A 27 -9.57 -2.78 6.70
N GLU A 28 -9.38 -1.79 5.82
CA GLU A 28 -9.75 -1.89 4.40
C GLU A 28 -8.75 -2.76 3.62
N ASP A 29 -9.26 -3.54 2.66
CA ASP A 29 -8.41 -4.32 1.77
C ASP A 29 -7.53 -3.40 0.90
N ILE A 30 -6.22 -3.42 1.12
CA ILE A 30 -5.26 -2.67 0.30
C ILE A 30 -5.20 -3.31 -1.08
N LYS A 31 -5.71 -2.60 -2.09
CA LYS A 31 -5.56 -2.99 -3.49
C LYS A 31 -4.10 -2.86 -3.91
N THR A 32 -3.53 -3.92 -4.45
CA THR A 32 -2.19 -3.95 -5.04
C THR A 32 -2.26 -4.09 -6.55
N ILE A 33 -1.19 -3.64 -7.21
CA ILE A 33 -0.95 -3.74 -8.64
C ILE A 33 0.39 -4.45 -8.80
N LEU A 34 0.39 -5.58 -9.51
CA LEU A 34 1.60 -6.32 -9.82
C LEU A 34 2.42 -5.56 -10.88
N PHE A 35 3.69 -5.37 -10.62
CA PHE A 35 4.69 -4.88 -11.56
C PHE A 35 5.64 -6.02 -11.91
N THR A 36 6.08 -6.07 -13.15
CA THR A 36 7.08 -7.06 -13.59
C THR A 36 8.24 -6.31 -14.23
N CYS A 37 9.46 -6.69 -13.85
CA CYS A 37 10.68 -6.21 -14.47
C CYS A 37 10.84 -6.80 -15.87
N LEU A 38 11.07 -5.95 -16.87
CA LEU A 38 11.27 -6.40 -18.26
C LEU A 38 12.60 -7.12 -18.48
N GLU A 39 13.59 -6.88 -17.61
CA GLU A 39 14.95 -7.42 -17.75
C GLU A 39 15.17 -8.73 -16.98
N CYS A 40 14.89 -8.78 -15.68
CA CYS A 40 15.08 -9.99 -14.86
C CYS A 40 13.80 -10.81 -14.64
N GLY A 41 12.63 -10.28 -14.98
CA GLY A 41 11.34 -10.95 -14.75
C GLY A 41 10.84 -10.92 -13.30
N GLU A 42 11.53 -10.20 -12.40
CA GLU A 42 11.09 -10.08 -11.00
C GLU A 42 9.73 -9.38 -10.91
N GLU A 43 8.86 -9.89 -10.05
CA GLU A 43 7.53 -9.35 -9.80
C GLU A 43 7.49 -8.59 -8.47
N ASP A 44 6.77 -7.47 -8.42
CA ASP A 44 6.60 -6.65 -7.21
C ASP A 44 5.15 -6.18 -7.07
N ASP A 45 4.54 -6.48 -5.92
CA ASP A 45 3.16 -6.12 -5.60
C ASP A 45 3.11 -4.75 -4.94
N ILE A 46 2.80 -3.73 -5.75
CA ILE A 46 2.82 -2.33 -5.30
C ILE A 46 1.39 -1.87 -4.98
N PRO A 47 1.13 -1.28 -3.79
CA PRO A 47 -0.19 -0.74 -3.46
C PRO A 47 -0.67 0.32 -4.46
N GLU A 48 -1.95 0.29 -4.83
CA GLU A 48 -2.55 1.17 -5.84
C GLU A 48 -2.39 2.66 -5.49
N TYR A 49 -2.47 3.02 -4.21
CA TYR A 49 -2.32 4.41 -3.76
C TYR A 49 -0.92 4.96 -4.07
N VAL A 50 0.13 4.14 -3.90
CA VAL A 50 1.51 4.50 -4.25
C VAL A 50 1.57 4.82 -5.74
N VAL A 51 1.04 3.92 -6.56
CA VAL A 51 1.02 4.08 -8.02
C VAL A 51 0.24 5.33 -8.45
N HIS A 52 -0.88 5.63 -7.81
CA HIS A 52 -1.69 6.81 -8.10
C HIS A 52 -0.92 8.12 -7.82
N GLU A 53 -0.19 8.20 -6.71
CA GLU A 53 0.64 9.36 -6.37
C GLU A 53 1.73 9.63 -7.43
N PHE A 54 2.36 8.57 -7.94
CA PHE A 54 3.36 8.69 -9.01
C PHE A 54 2.73 8.99 -10.39
N GLN A 55 1.45 8.67 -10.62
CA GLN A 55 0.73 9.02 -11.86
C GLN A 55 0.41 10.50 -11.99
N VAL A 56 0.31 11.26 -10.90
CA VAL A 56 -0.06 12.69 -10.95
C VAL A 56 0.95 13.52 -11.76
N VAL A 57 2.19 13.03 -11.89
CA VAL A 57 3.28 13.66 -12.67
C VAL A 57 3.24 13.27 -14.16
N LEU A 58 2.59 12.15 -14.51
CA LEU A 58 2.55 11.60 -15.86
C LEU A 58 1.27 12.06 -16.60
N LYS A 59 1.37 12.29 -17.91
CA LYS A 59 0.19 12.73 -18.70
C LYS A 59 -0.86 11.62 -18.72
N ARG A 60 -2.14 11.99 -18.86
CA ARG A 60 -3.24 11.03 -19.08
C ARG A 60 -2.87 10.07 -20.22
N ASN A 61 -2.71 8.79 -19.90
CA ASN A 61 -2.36 7.64 -20.75
C ASN A 61 -0.88 7.19 -20.80
N GLU A 62 0.01 7.73 -19.96
CA GLU A 62 1.36 7.15 -19.79
C GLU A 62 1.33 6.02 -18.74
N GLU A 63 1.93 4.87 -19.09
CA GLU A 63 2.14 3.76 -18.15
C GLU A 63 3.16 4.17 -17.08
N VAL A 64 2.89 3.83 -15.82
CA VAL A 64 3.85 4.07 -14.74
C VAL A 64 5.02 3.13 -14.91
N GLU A 65 6.21 3.70 -15.10
CA GLU A 65 7.47 2.98 -15.08
C GLU A 65 8.13 3.17 -13.71
N THR A 66 8.59 2.07 -13.12
CA THR A 66 9.36 2.07 -11.87
C THR A 66 10.71 1.38 -12.09
N VAL A 67 11.60 1.50 -11.12
CA VAL A 67 12.95 0.90 -11.18
C VAL A 67 12.95 -0.40 -10.40
N CYS A 68 13.47 -1.47 -11.01
CA CYS A 68 13.62 -2.76 -10.36
C CYS A 68 14.64 -2.67 -9.22
N PRO A 69 14.27 -3.04 -7.99
CA PRO A 69 15.20 -3.00 -6.85
C PRO A 69 16.33 -4.04 -6.96
N VAL A 70 16.17 -5.06 -7.82
CA VAL A 70 17.12 -6.16 -7.97
C VAL A 70 18.18 -5.85 -9.02
N CYS A 71 17.79 -5.47 -10.24
CA CYS A 71 18.72 -5.25 -11.34
C CYS A 71 18.87 -3.78 -11.76
N GLY A 72 18.05 -2.86 -11.22
CA GLY A 72 18.00 -1.47 -11.66
C GLY A 72 17.30 -1.26 -13.01
N GLY A 73 16.75 -2.32 -13.61
CA GLY A 73 16.03 -2.28 -14.88
C GLY A 73 14.65 -1.65 -14.78
N THR A 74 13.96 -1.52 -15.92
CA THR A 74 12.62 -0.92 -15.95
C THR A 74 11.53 -1.93 -15.59
N MET A 75 10.68 -1.58 -14.63
CA MET A 75 9.46 -2.31 -14.28
C MET A 75 8.22 -1.60 -14.81
N ARG A 76 7.25 -2.38 -15.27
CA ARG A 76 5.94 -1.89 -15.71
C ARG A 76 4.85 -2.74 -15.08
N ARG A 77 3.62 -2.21 -15.04
CA ARG A 77 2.47 -2.99 -14.59
C ARG A 77 2.38 -4.28 -15.41
N ALA A 78 2.20 -5.40 -14.71
CA ALA A 78 1.86 -6.66 -15.33
C ALA A 78 0.47 -6.48 -15.98
N GLY A 79 0.46 -6.24 -17.30
CA GLY A 79 -0.79 -6.13 -18.04
C GLY A 79 -1.56 -7.45 -17.97
N LYS A 80 -2.86 -7.39 -17.69
CA LYS A 80 -3.78 -8.50 -17.97
C LYS A 80 -3.93 -8.64 -19.49
N SER A 81 -2.91 -9.16 -20.17
CA SER A 81 -3.06 -9.67 -21.52
C SER A 81 -2.83 -11.18 -21.48
N PRO A 82 -3.91 -11.99 -21.43
CA PRO A 82 -3.78 -13.35 -21.92
C PRO A 82 -3.50 -13.25 -23.43
N LYS A 83 -2.38 -13.84 -23.88
CA LYS A 83 -2.21 -14.18 -25.28
C LYS A 83 -3.09 -15.36 -25.65
#